data_AF-A0A351TBR8-F1
#
_entry.id   AF-A0A351TBR8-F1
#
_cell.length_a   1.000
_cell.length_b   1.000
_cell.length_c   1.000
_cell.angle_alpha   90.00
_cell.angle_beta   90.00
_cell.angle_gamma   90.00
#
_symmetry.space_group_name_H-M   'P 1'
#
loop_
_entity.id
_entity.type
_entity.pdbx_description
1 polymer ?
#
loop_
_entity_poly.entity_id
_entity_poly.type
_entity_poly.pdbx_seq_one_letter_code
_entity_poly.pdbx_strand_id
1 'polypeptide(L)'
;MKDLSVEEKQTIGKLSNDIKVAILEAFEMRLKEIKKVEVEAKLANEFFDVTAPASTDTKTHLHPITAVLRQVEDTFKRMGFDIFESNEVTTEFFNFDSLNIPATHPARDMQDTFWLE
;
A
#
# COMPACT_ATOMS: atom_id res chain seq x y z
N MET A 1 -40.40 16.61 50.47
CA MET A 1 -40.51 15.67 51.62
C MET A 1 -40.39 16.37 52.99
N LYS A 2 -40.57 17.69 53.13
CA LYS A 2 -40.34 18.35 54.44
C LYS A 2 -41.47 18.08 55.45
N ASP A 3 -42.70 17.85 54.99
CA ASP A 3 -43.92 17.80 55.83
C ASP A 3 -44.49 16.39 56.12
N LEU A 4 -43.73 15.31 55.87
CA LEU A 4 -44.18 13.91 56.04
C LEU A 4 -43.63 13.27 57.33
N SER A 5 -44.37 12.33 57.93
CA SER A 5 -43.87 11.52 59.07
C SER A 5 -42.74 10.57 58.64
N VAL A 6 -42.03 9.97 59.61
CA VAL A 6 -40.84 9.14 59.33
C VAL A 6 -41.19 7.89 58.51
N GLU A 7 -42.33 7.25 58.79
CA GLU A 7 -42.83 6.07 58.05
C GLU A 7 -43.32 6.42 56.64
N GLU A 8 -44.00 7.56 56.49
CA GLU A 8 -44.44 8.06 55.17
C GLU A 8 -43.26 8.52 54.30
N LYS A 9 -42.20 9.07 54.91
CA LYS A 9 -40.96 9.42 54.21
C LYS A 9 -40.25 8.18 53.64
N GLN A 10 -40.26 7.04 54.33
CA GLN A 10 -39.68 5.80 53.83
C GLN A 10 -40.44 5.24 52.63
N THR A 11 -41.77 5.16 52.73
CA THR A 11 -42.63 4.63 51.66
C THR A 11 -42.64 5.53 50.42
N ILE A 12 -42.80 6.85 50.60
CA ILE A 12 -42.79 7.82 49.49
C ILE A 12 -41.39 7.99 48.90
N GLY A 13 -40.34 7.88 49.71
CA GLY A 13 -38.95 7.93 49.24
C GLY A 13 -38.61 6.75 48.31
N LYS A 14 -39.05 5.54 48.69
CA LYS A 14 -38.91 4.35 47.83
C LYS A 14 -39.70 4.50 46.53
N LEU A 15 -40.98 4.90 46.62
CA LEU A 15 -41.83 5.13 45.45
C LEU A 15 -41.24 6.19 44.50
N SER A 16 -40.70 7.29 45.03
CA SER A 16 -40.03 8.32 44.22
C SER A 16 -38.79 7.80 43.52
N ASN A 17 -38.00 6.95 44.19
CA ASN A 17 -36.81 6.36 43.58
C ASN A 17 -37.20 5.37 42.47
N ASP A 18 -38.21 4.54 42.70
CA ASP A 18 -38.70 3.58 41.71
C ASP A 18 -39.25 4.30 40.46
N ILE A 19 -40.02 5.38 40.65
CA ILE A 19 -40.51 6.23 39.55
C ILE A 19 -39.35 6.90 38.81
N LYS A 20 -38.36 7.43 39.54
CA LYS A 20 -37.17 8.05 38.94
C LYS A 20 -36.40 7.04 38.07
N VAL A 21 -36.20 5.82 38.57
CA VAL A 21 -35.53 4.74 37.83
C VAL A 21 -36.31 4.39 36.57
N ALA A 22 -37.62 4.18 36.67
CA ALA A 22 -38.46 3.88 35.51
C ALA A 22 -38.43 4.99 34.43
N ILE A 23 -38.44 6.26 34.84
CA ILE A 23 -38.34 7.40 33.90
C ILE A 23 -36.95 7.44 33.24
N LEU A 24 -35.88 7.22 34.01
CA LEU A 24 -34.51 7.19 33.47
C LEU A 24 -34.32 6.04 32.48
N GLU A 25 -34.82 4.86 32.80
CA GLU A 25 -34.75 3.69 31.91
C GLU A 25 -35.54 3.93 30.61
N ALA A 26 -36.76 4.47 30.71
CA ALA A 26 -37.57 4.81 29.53
C ALA A 26 -36.89 5.90 28.67
N PHE A 27 -36.27 6.89 29.31
CA PHE A 27 -35.52 7.94 28.63
C PHE A 27 -34.29 7.38 27.91
N GLU A 28 -33.49 6.55 28.58
CA GLU A 28 -32.30 5.92 27.99
C GLU A 28 -32.68 5.01 26.82
N MET A 29 -33.74 4.22 26.98
CA MET A 29 -34.27 3.35 25.92
C MET A 29 -34.66 4.18 24.70
N ARG A 30 -35.43 5.25 24.90
CA ARG A 30 -35.87 6.10 23.79
C ARG A 30 -34.71 6.85 23.14
N LEU A 31 -33.75 7.33 23.94
CA LEU A 31 -32.55 8.00 23.44
C LEU A 31 -31.70 7.04 22.59
N LYS A 32 -31.59 5.78 22.99
CA LYS A 32 -30.86 4.75 22.25
C LYS A 32 -31.52 4.43 20.91
N GLU A 33 -32.85 4.35 20.86
CA GLU A 33 -33.61 4.18 19.62
C GLU A 33 -33.37 5.34 18.64
N ILE A 34 -33.47 6.57 19.12
CA ILE A 34 -33.27 7.76 18.27
C ILE A 34 -31.86 7.78 17.68
N LYS A 35 -30.84 7.52 18.51
CA LYS A 35 -29.44 7.43 18.04
C LYS A 35 -29.26 6.32 17.00
N LYS A 36 -29.90 5.17 17.19
CA LYS A 36 -29.83 4.06 16.24
C LYS A 36 -30.40 4.46 14.88
N VAL A 37 -31.58 5.09 14.87
CA VAL A 37 -32.22 5.59 13.64
C VAL A 37 -31.35 6.62 12.94
N GLU A 38 -30.72 7.54 13.69
CA GLU A 38 -29.81 8.55 13.12
C GLU A 38 -28.57 7.90 12.46
N VAL A 39 -27.97 6.91 13.13
CA VAL A 39 -26.81 6.17 12.60
C VAL A 39 -27.18 5.38 11.35
N GLU A 40 -28.31 4.68 11.36
CA GLU A 40 -28.81 3.94 10.19
C GLU A 40 -29.09 4.86 9.00
N ALA A 41 -29.65 6.06 9.25
CA ALA A 41 -29.89 7.06 8.21
C ALA A 41 -28.59 7.62 7.62
N LYS A 42 -27.54 7.81 8.44
CA LYS A 42 -26.21 8.22 7.95
C LYS A 42 -25.57 7.12 7.11
N LEU A 43 -25.56 5.88 7.60
CA LEU A 43 -25.02 4.72 6.88
C LEU A 43 -25.71 4.49 5.53
N ALA A 44 -27.02 4.69 5.44
CA ALA A 44 -27.76 4.56 4.20
C ALA A 44 -27.39 5.64 3.16
N ASN A 45 -27.03 6.85 3.62
CA ASN A 45 -26.63 7.96 2.75
C ASN A 45 -25.13 7.95 2.41
N GLU A 46 -24.28 7.31 3.22
CA GLU A 46 -22.83 7.20 3.04
C GLU A 46 -22.45 5.94 2.25
N PHE A 47 -23.20 5.61 1.20
CA PHE A 47 -22.80 4.53 0.29
C PHE A 47 -21.61 4.99 -0.57
N PHE A 48 -20.51 4.26 -0.49
CA PHE A 48 -19.40 4.40 -1.43
C PHE A 48 -18.99 3.02 -1.97
N ASP A 49 -18.61 2.98 -3.25
CA ASP A 49 -18.18 1.76 -3.89
C ASP A 49 -16.74 1.43 -3.48
N VAL A 50 -16.57 0.41 -2.64
CA VAL A 50 -15.27 -0.10 -2.19
C VAL A 50 -14.44 -0.74 -3.31
N THR A 51 -15.05 -1.05 -4.45
CA THR A 51 -14.37 -1.62 -5.63
C THR A 51 -13.94 -0.56 -6.64
N ALA A 52 -14.37 0.70 -6.45
CA ALA A 52 -14.01 1.78 -7.33
C ALA A 52 -12.48 1.92 -7.40
N PRO A 53 -11.91 2.12 -8.60
CA PRO A 53 -10.48 2.25 -8.77
C PRO A 53 -9.99 3.48 -8.01
N ALA A 54 -9.00 3.28 -7.15
CA ALA A 54 -8.32 4.39 -6.48
C ALA A 54 -7.63 5.27 -7.53
N SER A 55 -7.53 6.57 -7.25
CA SER A 55 -6.59 7.43 -7.98
C SER A 55 -5.17 6.96 -7.60
N THR A 56 -4.61 6.08 -8.41
CA THR A 56 -3.26 5.56 -8.21
C THR A 56 -2.25 6.45 -8.92
N ASP A 57 -1.12 6.70 -8.26
CA ASP A 57 0.06 7.22 -8.93
C ASP A 57 0.46 6.32 -10.11
N THR A 58 0.96 6.93 -11.18
CA THR A 58 1.39 6.23 -12.39
C THR A 58 2.46 5.19 -12.03
N LYS A 59 2.17 3.91 -12.34
CA LYS A 59 3.17 2.84 -12.21
C LYS A 59 4.31 3.10 -13.19
N THR A 60 5.55 3.10 -12.70
CA THR A 60 6.74 3.12 -13.54
C THR A 60 7.20 1.70 -13.80
N HIS A 61 7.84 1.49 -14.95
CA HIS A 61 8.34 0.19 -15.38
C HIS A 61 9.82 0.30 -15.74
N LEU A 62 10.55 -0.79 -15.56
CA LEU A 62 11.91 -0.89 -16.09
C LEU A 62 11.87 -0.98 -17.61
N HIS A 63 12.91 -0.46 -18.26
CA HIS A 63 13.10 -0.68 -19.68
C HIS A 63 13.23 -2.19 -19.97
N PRO A 64 12.64 -2.73 -21.05
CA PRO A 64 12.67 -4.15 -21.34
C PRO A 64 14.08 -4.77 -21.38
N ILE A 65 15.06 -4.04 -21.93
CA ILE A 65 16.46 -4.49 -21.97
C ILE A 65 17.02 -4.67 -20.55
N THR A 66 16.76 -3.72 -19.65
CA THR A 66 17.20 -3.81 -18.25
C THR A 66 16.54 -4.99 -17.54
N ALA A 67 15.25 -5.24 -17.81
CA ALA A 67 14.54 -6.38 -17.24
C ALA A 67 15.16 -7.72 -17.67
N VAL A 68 15.46 -7.87 -18.97
CA VAL A 68 16.09 -9.08 -19.52
C VAL A 68 17.53 -9.23 -19.01
N LEU A 69 18.33 -8.17 -19.04
CA LEU A 69 19.71 -8.19 -18.54
C LEU A 69 19.76 -8.71 -17.10
N ARG A 70 18.92 -8.17 -16.21
CA ARG A 70 18.85 -8.61 -14.81
C ARG A 70 18.44 -10.08 -14.65
N GLN A 71 17.57 -10.60 -15.51
CA GLN A 71 17.19 -12.01 -15.49
C GLN A 71 18.36 -12.92 -15.90
N VAL A 72 19.10 -12.53 -16.93
CA VAL A 72 20.30 -13.25 -17.38
C VAL A 72 21.36 -13.22 -16.28
N GLU A 73 21.65 -12.05 -15.74
CA GLU A 73 22.57 -11.86 -14.62
C GLU A 73 22.25 -12.73 -13.41
N ASP A 74 20.98 -12.78 -12.99
CA ASP A 74 20.54 -13.61 -11.85
C ASP A 74 20.75 -15.10 -12.13
N THR A 75 20.52 -15.53 -13.37
CA THR A 75 20.75 -16.92 -13.79
C THR A 75 22.22 -17.31 -13.65
N PHE A 76 23.14 -16.47 -14.16
CA PHE A 76 24.58 -16.74 -14.10
C PHE A 76 25.16 -16.60 -12.69
N LYS A 77 24.66 -15.64 -11.89
CA LYS A 77 25.00 -15.52 -10.47
C LYS A 77 24.70 -16.79 -9.69
N ARG A 78 23.55 -17.43 -9.94
CA ARG A 78 23.18 -18.71 -9.31
C ARG A 78 24.11 -19.86 -9.70
N MET A 79 24.78 -19.75 -10.85
CA MET A 79 25.79 -20.71 -11.29
C MET A 79 27.18 -20.43 -10.71
N GLY A 80 27.35 -19.34 -9.94
CA GLY A 80 28.61 -18.94 -9.31
C GLY A 80 29.48 -18.02 -10.16
N PHE A 81 28.92 -17.40 -11.22
CA PHE A 81 29.63 -16.39 -12.00
C PHE A 81 29.52 -15.01 -11.35
N ASP A 82 30.58 -14.23 -11.45
CA ASP A 82 30.60 -12.82 -11.09
C ASP A 82 30.22 -11.94 -12.28
N ILE A 83 29.66 -10.76 -11.99
CA ILE A 83 29.35 -9.75 -13.01
C ILE A 83 30.46 -8.73 -13.03
N PHE A 84 30.98 -8.47 -14.23
CA PHE A 84 32.01 -7.47 -14.47
C PHE A 84 31.55 -6.48 -15.56
N GLU A 85 31.59 -5.20 -15.25
CA GLU A 85 31.33 -4.12 -16.19
C GLU A 85 32.65 -3.48 -16.62
N SER A 86 32.75 -3.14 -17.91
CA SER A 86 33.90 -2.43 -18.48
C SER A 86 33.46 -1.14 -19.14
N ASN A 87 34.43 -0.31 -19.52
CA ASN A 87 34.16 0.88 -20.31
C ASN A 87 33.57 0.51 -21.68
N GLU A 88 32.67 1.35 -22.19
CA GLU A 88 32.09 1.20 -23.53
C GLU A 88 33.12 1.54 -24.63
N VAL A 89 33.96 2.55 -24.37
CA VAL A 89 35.09 2.89 -25.23
C VAL A 89 36.30 2.06 -24.80
N THR A 90 36.88 1.34 -25.76
CA THR A 90 38.00 0.43 -25.54
C THR A 90 39.10 0.63 -26.58
N THR A 91 40.29 0.11 -26.31
CA THR A 91 41.42 0.16 -27.24
C THR A 91 41.34 -0.99 -28.25
N GLU A 92 41.94 -0.80 -29.42
CA GLU A 92 42.09 -1.84 -30.46
C GLU A 92 42.62 -3.17 -29.93
N PHE A 93 43.61 -3.12 -29.01
CA PHE A 93 44.22 -4.31 -28.44
C PHE A 93 43.22 -5.19 -27.66
N PHE A 94 42.42 -4.59 -26.78
CA PHE A 94 41.44 -5.31 -25.96
C PHE A 94 40.22 -5.78 -26.76
N ASN A 95 39.82 -5.04 -27.81
CA ASN A 95 38.66 -5.42 -28.62
C ASN A 95 38.99 -6.46 -29.70
N PHE A 96 40.24 -6.50 -30.20
CA PHE A 96 40.61 -7.32 -31.35
C PHE A 96 41.89 -8.15 -31.15
N ASP A 97 43.04 -7.51 -30.91
CA ASP A 97 44.34 -8.20 -30.96
C ASP A 97 44.43 -9.35 -29.95
N SER A 98 43.98 -9.09 -28.71
CA SER A 98 43.97 -10.08 -27.63
C SER A 98 42.96 -11.22 -27.84
N LEU A 99 42.01 -11.05 -28.77
CA LEU A 99 41.02 -12.06 -29.17
C LEU A 99 41.43 -12.79 -30.45
N ASN A 100 42.70 -12.69 -30.86
CA ASN A 100 43.26 -13.30 -32.06
C ASN A 100 42.62 -12.80 -33.37
N ILE A 101 42.24 -11.51 -33.41
CA ILE A 101 41.69 -10.84 -34.59
C ILE A 101 42.73 -9.81 -35.07
N PRO A 102 43.69 -10.17 -35.94
CA PRO A 102 44.70 -9.23 -36.44
C PRO A 102 44.10 -8.15 -37.35
N ALA A 103 44.87 -7.10 -37.64
CA ALA A 103 44.43 -5.95 -38.44
C ALA A 103 43.90 -6.30 -39.84
N THR A 104 44.40 -7.38 -40.44
CA THR A 104 43.98 -7.85 -41.77
C THR A 104 42.78 -8.81 -41.73
N HIS A 105 42.23 -9.10 -40.55
CA HIS A 105 41.16 -10.08 -40.39
C HIS A 105 39.80 -9.47 -40.82
N PRO A 106 39.04 -10.14 -41.72
CA PRO A 106 37.76 -9.61 -42.21
C PRO A 106 36.74 -9.29 -41.11
N ALA A 107 36.83 -9.98 -39.96
CA ALA A 107 35.95 -9.70 -38.83
C ALA A 107 36.07 -8.26 -38.28
N ARG A 108 37.18 -7.55 -38.51
CA ARG A 108 37.29 -6.13 -38.11
C ARG A 108 36.39 -5.23 -38.96
N ASP A 109 36.34 -5.50 -40.27
CA ASP A 109 35.48 -4.76 -41.18
C ASP A 109 34.01 -5.19 -41.05
N MET A 110 33.75 -6.44 -40.64
CA MET A 110 32.38 -6.93 -40.42
C MET A 110 31.69 -6.32 -39.20
N GLN A 111 32.43 -5.81 -38.23
CA GLN A 111 31.88 -5.37 -36.94
C GLN A 111 31.41 -3.91 -36.89
N ASP A 112 31.37 -3.20 -38.03
CA ASP A 112 30.93 -1.80 -38.17
C ASP A 112 31.38 -0.91 -37.00
N THR A 113 32.68 -0.99 -36.70
CA THR A 113 33.27 -0.39 -35.51
C THR A 113 33.39 1.12 -35.66
N PHE A 114 32.89 1.87 -34.67
CA PHE A 114 33.09 3.31 -34.58
C PHE A 114 34.50 3.61 -34.04
N TRP A 115 35.37 4.11 -34.91
CA TRP A 115 36.72 4.52 -34.55
C TRP A 115 36.74 5.97 -34.03
N LEU A 116 37.52 6.19 -32.96
CA LEU A 116 37.76 7.50 -32.36
C LEU A 116 39.21 7.93 -32.61
N GLU A 117 39.48 9.23 -32.65
CA GLU A 117 40.83 9.82 -32.79
C GLU A 117 41.59 9.91 -31.46
#